data_AF-A0AA38GTN4-F1
#
_entry.id   AF-A0AA38GTN4-F1
#
_cell.length_a   1.000
_cell.length_b   1.000
_cell.length_c   1.000
_cell.angle_alpha   90.00
_cell.angle_beta   90.00
_cell.angle_gamma   90.00
#
_symmetry.space_group_name_H-M   'P 1'
#
loop_
_entity.id
_entity.type
_entity.pdbx_description
1 polymer ?
#
loop_
_entity_poly.entity_id
_entity_poly.type
_entity_poly.pdbx_seq_one_letter_code
_entity_poly.pdbx_strand_id
1 'polypeptide(L)'
;YDVYGNLFGLLAAHPVRPLVTLHHLDVVEPIFPNLTKVNALQHLFKPIELDSAGILQQSICYDGNKKWSISVSWGYAVQIFRSIFSPRELEMPSRTFLNWYRRADFTAYSFNTRPVTRHPCQKPFVFYMKNVEYAGSDRSIIISNYTRPETTSPQCRWKMASPETIDWIKVVKKPDTFLANQ
;
A
#
# COMPACT_ATOMS: atom_id res chain seq x y z
N TYR A 1 10.94 -3.88 -13.81
CA TYR A 1 10.52 -2.78 -14.69
C TYR A 1 11.04 -1.49 -14.10
N ASP A 2 11.44 -0.54 -14.93
CA ASP A 2 12.15 0.65 -14.47
C ASP A 2 11.25 1.88 -14.59
N VAL A 3 11.12 2.60 -13.48
CA VAL A 3 10.18 3.72 -13.33
C VAL A 3 10.83 4.84 -12.51
N TYR A 4 10.31 6.06 -12.64
CA TYR A 4 10.74 7.22 -11.88
C TYR A 4 9.63 7.72 -10.95
N GLY A 5 10.03 8.48 -9.93
CA GLY A 5 9.10 9.20 -9.07
C GLY A 5 8.45 8.31 -8.02
N ASN A 6 7.13 8.43 -7.85
CA ASN A 6 6.42 7.82 -6.74
C ASN A 6 5.99 6.36 -7.01
N LEU A 7 6.60 5.40 -6.30
CA LEU A 7 6.33 3.97 -6.44
C LEU A 7 5.03 3.49 -5.79
N PHE A 8 4.29 4.36 -5.10
CA PHE A 8 3.16 3.97 -4.25
C PHE A 8 2.17 3.02 -4.93
N GLY A 9 1.76 3.33 -6.16
CA GLY A 9 0.78 2.52 -6.89
C GLY A 9 1.26 1.11 -7.24
N LEU A 10 2.58 0.91 -7.40
CA LEU A 10 3.17 -0.41 -7.65
C LEU A 10 3.25 -1.24 -6.39
N LEU A 11 3.77 -0.63 -5.31
CA LEU A 11 3.96 -1.32 -4.05
C LEU A 11 2.62 -1.63 -3.37
N ALA A 12 1.66 -0.70 -3.42
CA ALA A 12 0.33 -0.89 -2.82
C ALA A 12 -0.54 -1.92 -3.56
N ALA A 13 -0.29 -2.14 -4.86
CA ALA A 13 -1.00 -3.13 -5.68
C ALA A 13 -0.11 -4.34 -5.99
N HIS A 14 0.94 -4.58 -5.21
CA HIS A 14 1.81 -5.73 -5.44
C HIS A 14 1.00 -7.03 -5.25
N PRO A 15 1.00 -7.95 -6.22
CA PRO A 15 0.18 -9.15 -6.16
C PRO A 15 0.63 -10.07 -5.02
N VAL A 16 -0.19 -11.10 -4.74
CA VAL A 16 0.13 -12.20 -3.81
C VAL A 16 1.23 -13.09 -4.40
N ARG A 17 2.45 -12.54 -4.48
CA ARG A 17 3.68 -13.17 -4.98
C ARG A 17 4.87 -12.56 -4.23
N PRO A 18 5.99 -13.28 -4.10
CA PRO A 18 7.19 -12.72 -3.46
C PRO A 18 7.71 -11.48 -4.19
N LEU A 19 8.00 -10.42 -3.43
CA LEU A 19 8.79 -9.29 -3.93
C LEU A 19 10.26 -9.73 -4.02
N VAL A 20 10.83 -9.69 -5.23
CA VAL A 20 12.19 -10.18 -5.46
C VAL A 20 13.23 -9.08 -5.30
N THR A 21 13.08 -7.96 -6.02
CA THR A 21 14.06 -6.87 -6.03
C THR A 21 13.38 -5.51 -6.11
N LEU A 22 13.93 -4.54 -5.38
CA LEU A 22 13.72 -3.11 -5.63
C LEU A 22 15.06 -2.51 -6.02
N HIS A 23 15.19 -2.08 -7.27
CA HIS A 23 16.36 -1.44 -7.82
C HIS A 23 16.02 -0.01 -8.29
N HIS A 24 17.05 0.79 -8.61
CA HIS A 24 16.90 2.22 -8.95
C HIS A 24 16.31 3.10 -7.82
N LEU A 25 16.67 2.80 -6.57
CA LEU A 25 16.22 3.56 -5.40
C LEU A 25 16.74 5.00 -5.39
N ASP A 26 17.78 5.30 -6.16
CA ASP A 26 18.36 6.62 -6.38
C ASP A 26 17.48 7.56 -7.20
N VAL A 27 16.58 7.04 -8.05
CA VAL A 27 15.75 7.87 -8.95
C VAL A 27 14.26 7.92 -8.58
N VAL A 28 13.86 7.24 -7.51
CA VAL A 28 12.48 7.22 -6.99
C VAL A 28 12.34 8.08 -5.74
N GLU A 29 11.11 8.48 -5.44
CA GLU A 29 10.76 9.16 -4.19
C GLU A 29 10.84 8.18 -2.99
N PRO A 30 11.05 8.66 -1.75
CA PRO A 30 10.93 7.83 -0.57
C PRO A 30 9.55 7.13 -0.51
N ILE A 31 9.56 5.82 -0.25
CA ILE A 31 8.34 5.00 -0.29
C ILE A 31 7.39 5.29 0.88
N PHE A 32 7.89 5.85 1.99
CA PHE A 32 7.12 6.30 3.14
C PHE A 32 7.16 7.83 3.24
N PRO A 33 6.04 8.48 3.61
CA PRO A 33 6.02 9.92 3.81
C PRO A 33 6.91 10.33 4.99
N ASN A 34 7.47 11.54 4.92
CA ASN A 34 8.31 12.14 5.98
C ASN A 34 9.57 11.34 6.36
N LEU A 35 9.99 10.37 5.55
CA LEU A 35 11.25 9.64 5.71
C LEU A 35 12.21 9.94 4.54
N THR A 36 13.51 9.88 4.81
CA THR A 36 14.52 9.82 3.74
C THR A 36 14.44 8.47 3.03
N LYS A 37 15.03 8.36 1.83
CA LYS A 37 15.05 7.09 1.08
C LYS A 37 15.62 5.93 1.89
N VAL A 38 16.77 6.15 2.55
CA VAL A 38 17.44 5.13 3.37
C VAL A 38 16.57 4.75 4.58
N ASN A 39 16.03 5.72 5.30
CA ASN A 39 15.17 5.45 6.47
C ASN A 39 13.88 4.74 6.06
N ALA A 40 13.33 5.05 4.90
CA ALA A 40 12.15 4.38 4.35
C ALA A 40 12.42 2.91 4.04
N LEU A 41 13.61 2.57 3.53
CA LEU A 41 14.02 1.18 3.31
C LEU A 41 14.22 0.46 4.63
N GLN A 42 14.97 1.04 5.58
CA GLN A 42 15.13 0.46 6.92
C GLN A 42 13.78 0.22 7.60
N HIS A 43 12.82 1.12 7.40
CA HIS A 43 11.47 0.94 7.91
C HIS A 43 10.70 -0.19 7.22
N LEU A 44 10.88 -0.39 5.91
CA LEU A 44 10.31 -1.52 5.16
C LEU A 44 10.93 -2.86 5.60
N PHE A 45 12.18 -2.89 6.06
CA PHE A 45 12.83 -4.11 6.53
C PHE A 45 12.22 -4.66 7.83
N LYS A 46 11.60 -3.82 8.68
CA LYS A 46 10.97 -4.27 9.92
C LYS A 46 9.94 -5.40 9.72
N PRO A 47 8.93 -5.27 8.83
CA PRO A 47 8.02 -6.37 8.55
C PRO A 47 8.68 -7.53 7.79
N ILE A 48 9.70 -7.27 6.96
CA ILE A 48 10.44 -8.32 6.24
C ILE A 48 11.14 -9.26 7.23
N GLU A 49 11.71 -8.71 8.31
CA GLU A 49 12.36 -9.51 9.36
C GLU A 49 11.39 -10.43 10.11
N LEU A 50 10.09 -10.11 10.14
CA LEU A 50 9.08 -10.93 10.79
C LEU A 50 8.41 -11.93 9.84
N ASP A 51 8.19 -11.53 8.58
CA ASP A 51 7.59 -12.35 7.55
C ASP A 51 7.90 -11.80 6.15
N SER A 52 9.03 -12.22 5.58
CA SER A 52 9.49 -11.79 4.27
C SER A 52 8.59 -12.26 3.12
N ALA A 53 7.89 -13.39 3.28
CA ALA A 53 7.01 -13.93 2.23
C ALA A 53 5.82 -13.00 2.00
N GLY A 54 5.31 -12.39 3.08
CA GLY A 54 4.12 -11.55 3.05
C GLY A 54 4.32 -10.10 2.63
N ILE A 55 5.56 -9.63 2.49
CA ILE A 55 5.84 -8.20 2.27
C ILE A 55 5.19 -7.68 0.99
N LEU A 56 4.54 -6.52 1.08
CA LEU A 56 3.77 -5.84 0.03
C LEU A 56 2.57 -6.60 -0.53
N GLN A 57 2.37 -7.87 -0.19
CA GLN A 57 1.27 -8.66 -0.75
C GLN A 57 -0.07 -7.97 -0.49
N GLN A 58 -0.82 -7.77 -1.57
CA GLN A 58 -2.11 -7.13 -1.53
C GLN A 58 -3.19 -8.11 -1.08
N SER A 59 -4.00 -7.69 -0.13
CA SER A 59 -5.30 -8.29 0.21
C SER A 59 -6.41 -7.25 0.08
N ILE A 60 -7.59 -7.70 -0.33
CA ILE A 60 -8.74 -6.83 -0.61
C ILE A 60 -9.91 -7.26 0.26
N CYS A 61 -10.49 -6.29 0.98
CA CYS A 61 -11.64 -6.47 1.85
C CYS A 61 -12.72 -5.43 1.51
N TYR A 62 -13.96 -5.71 1.92
CA TYR A 62 -15.10 -4.84 1.64
C TYR A 62 -15.91 -4.59 2.91
N ASP A 63 -16.31 -3.34 3.15
CA ASP A 63 -17.33 -2.99 4.13
C ASP A 63 -18.64 -2.70 3.38
N GLY A 64 -19.56 -3.67 3.40
CA GLY A 64 -20.83 -3.60 2.68
C GLY A 64 -21.79 -2.53 3.21
N ASN A 65 -21.67 -2.16 4.49
CA ASN A 65 -22.53 -1.16 5.13
C ASN A 65 -22.07 0.25 4.79
N LYS A 66 -20.76 0.49 4.85
CA LYS A 66 -20.16 1.79 4.53
C LYS A 66 -19.90 1.98 3.03
N LYS A 67 -20.06 0.91 2.24
CA LYS A 67 -19.75 0.84 0.80
C LYS A 67 -18.29 1.19 0.53
N TRP A 68 -17.38 0.59 1.29
CA TRP A 68 -15.95 0.80 1.16
C TRP A 68 -15.25 -0.42 0.56
N SER A 69 -14.25 -0.15 -0.29
CA SER A 69 -13.20 -1.12 -0.62
C SER A 69 -11.96 -0.80 0.19
N ILE A 70 -11.37 -1.81 0.79
CA ILE A 70 -10.16 -1.71 1.61
C ILE A 70 -9.10 -2.57 0.92
N SER A 71 -7.98 -1.96 0.54
CA SER A 71 -6.83 -2.65 -0.01
C SER A 71 -5.67 -2.55 0.98
N VAL A 72 -5.13 -3.69 1.38
CA VAL A 72 -4.05 -3.81 2.35
C VAL A 72 -2.83 -4.36 1.63
N SER A 73 -1.78 -3.56 1.49
CA SER A 73 -0.43 -4.00 1.12
C SER A 73 0.36 -4.16 2.41
N TRP A 74 0.51 -5.41 2.86
CA TRP A 74 1.04 -5.69 4.19
C TRP A 74 2.49 -5.23 4.34
N GLY A 75 2.79 -4.58 5.47
CA GLY A 75 4.10 -3.97 5.73
C GLY A 75 4.34 -2.63 5.03
N TYR A 76 3.36 -2.13 4.26
CA TYR A 76 3.50 -0.87 3.52
C TYR A 76 2.35 0.10 3.74
N ALA A 77 1.18 -0.16 3.16
CA ALA A 77 0.08 0.79 3.16
C ALA A 77 -1.30 0.12 3.09
N VAL A 78 -2.29 0.77 3.71
CA VAL A 78 -3.71 0.46 3.60
C VAL A 78 -4.43 1.60 2.90
N GLN A 79 -5.24 1.27 1.89
CA GLN A 79 -6.07 2.22 1.16
C GLN A 79 -7.55 1.93 1.43
N ILE A 80 -8.30 2.95 1.87
CA ILE A 80 -9.76 2.89 1.97
C ILE A 80 -10.38 3.76 0.88
N PHE A 81 -11.12 3.13 -0.02
CA PHE A 81 -11.86 3.77 -1.10
C PHE A 81 -13.32 3.91 -0.71
N ARG A 82 -13.90 5.09 -0.95
CA ARG A 82 -15.34 5.37 -0.76
C ARG A 82 -16.19 4.88 -1.94
N SER A 83 -15.98 3.65 -2.38
CA SER A 83 -16.77 2.96 -3.41
C SER A 83 -16.40 1.48 -3.40
N ILE A 84 -17.27 0.64 -3.95
CA ILE A 84 -16.95 -0.77 -4.21
C ILE A 84 -16.22 -0.85 -5.55
N PHE A 85 -14.95 -1.25 -5.53
CA PHE A 85 -14.12 -1.54 -6.70
C PHE A 85 -13.96 -3.05 -6.89
N SER A 86 -13.90 -3.51 -8.13
CA SER A 86 -13.57 -4.91 -8.42
C SER A 86 -12.12 -5.23 -8.01
N PRO A 87 -11.79 -6.49 -7.68
CA PRO A 87 -10.40 -6.88 -7.42
C PRO A 87 -9.48 -6.52 -8.59
N ARG A 88 -9.92 -6.78 -9.83
CA ARG A 88 -9.19 -6.41 -11.05
C ARG A 88 -8.84 -4.93 -11.11
N GLU A 89 -9.74 -4.04 -10.68
CA GLU A 89 -9.45 -2.60 -10.63
C GLU A 89 -8.45 -2.23 -9.55
N LEU A 90 -8.48 -2.88 -8.39
CA LEU A 90 -7.58 -2.59 -7.27
C LEU A 90 -6.19 -3.20 -7.45
N GLU A 91 -6.10 -4.33 -8.13
CA GLU A 91 -4.85 -5.01 -8.52
C GLU A 91 -4.13 -4.29 -9.65
N MET A 92 -4.83 -3.45 -10.44
CA MET A 92 -4.19 -2.59 -11.43
C MET A 92 -3.48 -1.41 -10.74
N PRO A 93 -2.15 -1.28 -10.84
CA PRO A 93 -1.40 -0.20 -10.21
C PRO A 93 -1.88 1.17 -10.66
N SER A 94 -2.12 2.07 -9.70
CA SER A 94 -2.40 3.47 -9.97
C SER A 94 -1.13 4.16 -10.48
N ARG A 95 -1.23 4.88 -11.62
CA ARG A 95 -0.10 5.61 -12.25
C ARG A 95 0.39 6.80 -11.42
N THR A 96 1.09 6.49 -10.33
CA THR A 96 1.76 7.44 -9.43
C THR A 96 3.23 7.67 -9.83
N PHE A 97 3.77 6.77 -10.65
CA PHE A 97 5.11 6.79 -11.19
C PHE A 97 5.13 7.25 -12.66
N LEU A 98 6.32 7.58 -13.15
CA LEU A 98 6.61 7.86 -14.55
C LEU A 98 7.35 6.69 -15.18
N ASN A 99 7.24 6.55 -16.50
CA ASN A 99 8.06 5.59 -17.24
C ASN A 99 9.55 6.01 -17.26
N TRP A 100 10.42 5.15 -17.78
CA TRP A 100 11.87 5.39 -17.84
C TRP A 100 12.26 6.67 -18.61
N TYR A 101 11.41 7.13 -19.55
CA TYR A 101 11.59 8.41 -20.27
C TYR A 101 11.06 9.62 -19.50
N ARG A 102 10.70 9.46 -18.21
CA ARG A 102 10.11 10.47 -17.33
C ARG A 102 8.81 11.06 -17.89
N ARG A 103 8.02 10.24 -18.59
CA ARG A 103 6.71 10.63 -19.13
C ARG A 103 5.58 9.88 -18.41
N ALA A 104 4.42 10.52 -18.34
CA ALA A 104 3.20 9.95 -17.75
C ALA A 104 2.37 9.11 -18.75
N ASP A 105 2.98 8.73 -19.88
CA ASP A 105 2.34 7.93 -20.93
C ASP A 105 2.15 6.48 -20.44
N PHE A 106 0.91 5.98 -20.58
CA PHE A 106 0.52 4.65 -20.13
C PHE A 106 0.87 3.54 -21.10
N THR A 107 1.18 3.87 -22.37
CA THR A 107 1.51 2.88 -23.41
C THR A 107 2.94 2.34 -23.29
N ALA A 108 3.78 2.99 -22.49
CA ALA A 108 5.20 2.68 -22.33
C ALA A 108 5.53 1.81 -21.10
N TYR A 109 4.53 1.15 -20.52
CA TYR A 109 4.71 0.21 -19.41
C TYR A 109 4.57 -1.24 -19.90
N SER A 110 5.35 -2.16 -19.34
CA SER A 110 5.26 -3.59 -19.63
C SER A 110 4.10 -4.30 -18.91
N PHE A 111 3.20 -3.54 -18.28
CA PHE A 111 2.08 -4.02 -17.48
C PHE A 111 0.93 -3.00 -17.51
N ASN A 112 -0.28 -3.48 -17.23
CA ASN A 112 -1.46 -2.62 -17.21
C ASN A 112 -1.45 -1.70 -16.00
N THR A 113 -1.84 -0.45 -16.20
CA THR A 113 -1.94 0.56 -15.14
C THR A 113 -3.26 1.29 -15.24
N ARG A 114 -3.73 1.85 -14.13
CA ARG A 114 -4.96 2.67 -14.09
C ARG A 114 -4.64 4.15 -13.82
N PRO A 115 -5.42 5.10 -14.35
CA PRO A 115 -5.25 6.51 -14.04
C PRO A 115 -5.41 6.78 -12.54
N VAL A 116 -4.66 7.76 -12.03
CA VAL A 116 -4.94 8.34 -10.70
C VAL A 116 -6.21 9.16 -10.81
N THR A 117 -7.18 8.89 -9.94
CA THR A 117 -8.43 9.66 -9.92
C THR A 117 -8.17 11.13 -9.59
N ARG A 118 -8.84 12.01 -10.35
CA ARG A 118 -8.83 13.45 -10.11
C ARG A 118 -10.02 13.92 -9.27
N HIS A 119 -11.02 13.05 -9.07
CA HIS A 119 -12.21 13.43 -8.34
C HIS A 119 -11.93 13.38 -6.83
N PRO A 120 -12.09 14.49 -6.08
CA PRO A 120 -11.77 14.58 -4.66
C PRO A 120 -12.35 13.44 -3.81
N CYS A 121 -13.61 13.08 -4.05
CA CYS A 121 -14.29 12.02 -3.31
C CYS A 121 -13.83 10.59 -3.62
N GLN A 122 -13.24 10.37 -4.79
CA GLN A 122 -12.74 9.05 -5.19
C GLN A 122 -11.31 8.81 -4.71
N LYS A 123 -10.61 9.85 -4.24
CA LYS A 123 -9.26 9.72 -3.71
C LYS A 123 -9.30 8.80 -2.48
N PRO A 124 -8.49 7.74 -2.43
CA PRO A 124 -8.45 6.86 -1.27
C PRO A 124 -7.84 7.56 -0.06
N PHE A 125 -8.29 7.15 1.12
CA PHE A 125 -7.60 7.44 2.38
C PHE A 125 -6.45 6.46 2.51
N VAL A 126 -5.23 6.96 2.66
CA VAL A 126 -4.00 6.15 2.68
C VAL A 126 -3.38 6.17 4.07
N PHE A 127 -3.19 4.99 4.64
CA PHE A 127 -2.56 4.78 5.94
C PHE A 127 -1.26 4.02 5.72
N TYR A 128 -0.13 4.58 6.13
CA TYR A 128 1.18 3.95 6.00
C TYR A 128 1.54 3.18 7.26
N MET A 129 2.27 2.08 7.12
CA MET A 129 2.73 1.29 8.27
C MET A 129 3.57 2.17 9.21
N LYS A 130 3.17 2.22 10.47
CA LYS A 130 3.87 2.94 11.55
C LYS A 130 4.78 2.00 12.34
N ASN A 131 4.31 0.81 12.66
CA ASN A 131 5.08 -0.23 13.36
C ASN A 131 4.51 -1.62 13.12
N VAL A 132 5.29 -2.62 13.47
CA VAL A 132 4.94 -4.04 13.37
C VAL A 132 5.66 -4.81 14.47
N GLU A 133 4.99 -5.79 15.06
CA GLU A 133 5.50 -6.63 16.14
C GLU A 133 4.76 -7.97 16.21
N TYR A 134 5.37 -8.98 16.84
CA TYR A 134 4.63 -10.18 17.24
C TYR A 134 3.70 -9.86 18.42
N ALA A 135 2.50 -10.42 18.39
CA ALA A 135 1.61 -10.43 19.54
C ALA A 135 1.92 -11.66 20.40
N GLY A 136 2.12 -11.44 21.70
CA GLY A 136 2.40 -12.52 22.64
C GLY A 136 3.80 -13.13 22.49
N SER A 137 4.13 -14.05 23.39
CA SER A 137 5.44 -14.71 23.44
C SER A 137 5.59 -15.87 22.46
N ASP A 138 4.49 -16.45 21.99
CA ASP A 138 4.45 -17.61 21.09
C ASP A 138 4.72 -17.26 19.62
N ARG A 139 4.83 -15.96 19.29
CA ARG A 139 5.09 -15.43 17.94
C ARG A 139 4.12 -15.97 16.88
N SER A 140 2.90 -16.35 17.30
CA SER A 140 1.91 -16.96 16.40
C SER A 140 1.12 -15.94 15.58
N ILE A 141 1.15 -14.67 16.00
CA ILE A 141 0.40 -13.57 15.41
C ILE A 141 1.33 -12.37 15.24
N ILE A 142 1.25 -11.71 14.09
CA ILE A 142 1.88 -10.42 13.81
C ILE A 142 0.82 -9.33 13.80
N ILE A 143 1.09 -8.24 14.51
CA ILE A 143 0.27 -7.03 14.53
C ILE A 143 1.05 -5.92 13.83
N SER A 144 0.41 -5.26 12.86
CA SER A 144 0.94 -4.05 12.24
C SER A 144 -0.06 -2.90 12.38
N ASN A 145 0.42 -1.73 12.78
CA ASN A 145 -0.40 -0.53 12.90
C ASN A 145 -0.06 0.44 11.78
N TYR A 146 -1.09 1.04 11.18
CA TYR A 146 -0.98 1.97 10.05
C TYR A 146 -1.62 3.29 10.44
N THR A 147 -0.97 4.40 10.11
CA THR A 147 -1.43 5.76 10.43
C THR A 147 -1.49 6.62 9.18
N ARG A 148 -2.42 7.56 9.16
CA ARG A 148 -2.50 8.56 8.10
C ARG A 148 -1.59 9.74 8.45
N PRO A 149 -0.83 10.30 7.49
CA PRO A 149 -0.19 11.61 7.68
C PRO A 149 -1.23 12.69 7.96
N GLU A 150 -0.85 13.72 8.70
CA GLU A 150 -1.69 14.91 8.89
C GLU A 150 -1.82 15.65 7.56
N THR A 151 -2.90 15.36 6.84
CA THR A 151 -3.25 16.02 5.58
C THR A 151 -4.71 16.40 5.60
N THR A 152 -5.02 17.59 5.11
CA THR A 152 -6.40 18.02 4.88
C THR A 152 -7.01 17.15 3.79
N SER A 153 -8.06 16.39 4.13
CA SER A 153 -8.85 15.68 3.12
C SER A 153 -9.49 16.71 2.19
N PRO A 154 -9.47 16.50 0.87
CA PRO A 154 -10.14 17.44 -0.01
C PRO A 154 -11.64 17.41 0.24
N GLN A 155 -12.28 18.58 0.18
CA GLN A 155 -13.72 18.71 0.39
C GLN A 155 -14.49 17.77 -0.54
N CYS A 156 -15.35 16.95 0.04
CA CYS A 156 -16.13 15.97 -0.70
C CYS A 156 -17.61 16.05 -0.33
N ARG A 157 -18.48 16.16 -1.34
CA ARG A 157 -19.94 16.31 -1.18
C ARG A 157 -20.70 14.98 -1.08
N TRP A 158 -20.03 13.84 -1.17
CA TRP A 158 -20.70 12.54 -1.01
C TRP A 158 -21.21 12.38 0.42
N LYS A 159 -22.50 12.06 0.54
CA LYS A 159 -23.20 11.87 1.83
C LYS A 159 -22.97 10.49 2.47
N MET A 160 -22.10 9.66 1.89
CA MET A 160 -21.77 8.33 2.42
C MET A 160 -20.75 8.42 3.56
N ALA A 161 -20.65 7.35 4.36
CA ALA A 161 -19.66 7.25 5.43
C ALA A 161 -18.24 7.61 4.94
N SER A 162 -17.56 8.44 5.72
CA SER A 162 -16.20 8.92 5.44
C SER A 162 -15.19 8.26 6.38
N PRO A 163 -14.07 7.72 5.86
CA PRO A 163 -12.95 7.24 6.68
C PRO A 163 -12.15 8.35 7.37
N GLU A 164 -12.56 9.62 7.25
CA GLU A 164 -11.81 10.77 7.72
C GLU A 164 -11.52 10.76 9.23
N THR A 165 -12.45 10.22 10.03
CA THR A 165 -12.34 10.07 11.49
C THR A 165 -11.53 8.85 11.93
N ILE A 166 -10.97 8.07 10.99
CA ILE A 166 -10.09 6.94 11.32
C ILE A 166 -8.67 7.48 11.43
N ASP A 167 -8.09 7.35 12.62
CA ASP A 167 -6.72 7.78 12.89
C ASP A 167 -5.69 6.69 12.55
N TRP A 168 -6.04 5.43 12.85
CA TRP A 168 -5.17 4.29 12.63
C TRP A 168 -5.94 3.02 12.26
N ILE A 169 -5.23 2.09 11.64
CA ILE A 169 -5.72 0.76 11.25
C ILE A 169 -4.78 -0.27 11.84
N LYS A 170 -5.33 -1.34 12.42
CA LYS A 170 -4.55 -2.51 12.84
C LYS A 170 -4.85 -3.67 11.93
N VAL A 171 -3.78 -4.28 11.41
CA VAL A 171 -3.84 -5.51 10.63
C VAL A 171 -3.23 -6.62 11.47
N VAL A 172 -3.99 -7.70 11.63
CA VAL A 172 -3.59 -8.90 12.36
C VAL A 172 -3.38 -10.01 11.33
N LYS A 173 -2.20 -10.61 11.35
CA LYS A 173 -1.79 -11.66 10.40
C LYS A 173 -1.16 -12.84 11.16
N LYS A 174 -1.27 -14.05 10.62
CA LYS A 174 -0.42 -15.19 11.03
C LYS A 174 0.82 -15.25 10.13
N PRO A 175 2.03 -15.47 10.66
CA PRO A 175 3.24 -15.61 9.85
C PRO A 175 3.10 -16.70 8.80
N ASP A 176 3.65 -16.48 7.60
CA ASP A 176 3.73 -17.50 6.57
C ASP A 176 4.75 -18.60 6.99
N THR A 177 4.27 -19.82 7.24
CA THR A 177 5.08 -20.92 7.76
C THR A 177 5.87 -21.67 6.69
N PHE A 178 5.62 -21.41 5.41
CA PHE A 178 6.22 -22.17 4.30
C PHE A 178 7.72 -21.91 4.08
N LEU A 179 8.28 -20.82 4.63
CA LEU A 179 9.71 -20.51 4.55
C LEU A 179 10.49 -20.79 5.85
N ALA A 180 9.81 -21.14 6.96
CA ALA A 180 10.45 -21.40 8.25
C ALA A 180 11.16 -22.77 8.34
N ASN A 181 11.07 -23.59 7.28
CA ASN A 181 11.60 -24.95 7.21
C ASN A 181 12.65 -25.16 6.09
N GLN A 182 13.33 -24.10 5.65
CA GLN A 182 14.52 -24.21 4.79
C GLN A 182 15.77 -23.71 5.51
#